data_AF-A0A072U9A2-F1
#
_entry.id   AF-A0A072U9A2-F1
#
_cell.length_a   1.000
_cell.length_b   1.000
_cell.length_c   1.000
_cell.angle_alpha   90.00
_cell.angle_beta   90.00
_cell.angle_gamma   90.00
#
_symmetry.space_group_name_H-M   'P 1'
#
loop_
_entity.id
_entity.type
_entity.pdbx_description
1 polymer ?
#
loop_
_entity_poly.entity_id
_entity_poly.type
_entity_poly.pdbx_seq_one_letter_code
_entity_poly.pdbx_strand_id
1 'polypeptide(L)'
;MCLSLDGKITITNVTLEHNHELSPTESRYFRCNKNLDPHTKRRLDINDQADINVSRNFRSMVVEANEYDNLTFEEKDRRNYIDKVRRLRLGIVKVWKLRLCSVFKNLSLEMASCYLREEQDLSKHEVGQFRQSSSLG
;
A
#
# COMPACT_ATOMS: atom_id res chain seq x y z
N MET A 1 -15.17 33.67 -5.76
CA MET A 1 -13.72 33.72 -6.03
C MET A 1 -13.56 34.04 -7.51
N CYS A 2 -12.82 35.09 -7.86
CA CYS A 2 -12.60 35.49 -9.25
C CYS A 2 -11.11 35.39 -9.58
N LEU A 3 -10.79 34.81 -10.74
CA LEU A 3 -9.44 34.86 -11.30
C LEU A 3 -9.33 36.14 -12.11
N SER A 4 -8.48 37.04 -11.63
CA SER A 4 -8.16 38.28 -12.33
C SER A 4 -7.22 37.98 -13.50
N LEU A 5 -7.24 38.82 -14.55
CA LEU A 5 -6.38 38.63 -15.74
C LEU A 5 -4.88 38.65 -15.42
N ASP A 6 -4.47 39.22 -14.29
CA ASP A 6 -3.09 39.20 -13.79
C ASP A 6 -2.72 37.88 -13.09
N GLY A 7 -3.59 36.87 -13.13
CA GLY A 7 -3.39 35.56 -12.52
C GLY A 7 -3.63 35.53 -11.01
N LYS A 8 -4.09 36.65 -10.41
CA LYS A 8 -4.40 36.69 -8.98
C LYS A 8 -5.81 36.19 -8.71
N ILE A 9 -5.93 35.42 -7.63
CA ILE A 9 -7.22 34.95 -7.13
C ILE A 9 -7.71 35.94 -6.07
N THR A 10 -8.83 36.59 -6.32
CA THR A 10 -9.47 37.51 -5.37
C THR A 10 -10.77 36.94 -4.82
N ILE A 11 -10.94 37.05 -3.50
CA ILE A 11 -12.20 36.77 -2.82
C ILE A 11 -13.00 38.06 -2.82
N THR A 12 -14.09 38.09 -3.60
CA THR A 12 -14.86 39.31 -3.86
C THR A 12 -16.01 39.52 -2.86
N ASN A 13 -16.50 38.46 -2.23
CA ASN A 13 -17.57 38.52 -1.25
C ASN A 13 -17.41 37.37 -0.24
N VAL A 14 -17.66 37.66 1.04
CA VAL A 14 -17.71 36.70 2.14
C VAL A 14 -18.97 37.02 2.96
N THR A 15 -19.93 36.11 2.98
CA THR A 15 -21.10 36.22 3.85
C THR A 15 -20.78 35.57 5.19
N LEU A 16 -20.84 36.36 6.26
CA LEU A 16 -20.57 35.92 7.64
C LEU A 16 -21.85 35.63 8.44
N GLU A 17 -23.01 35.82 7.82
CA GLU A 17 -24.31 35.59 8.46
C GLU A 17 -24.62 34.09 8.48
N HIS A 18 -24.90 33.56 9.67
CA HIS A 18 -25.21 32.16 9.87
C HIS A 18 -26.51 32.04 10.67
N ASN A 19 -27.32 31.05 10.33
CA ASN A 19 -28.59 30.75 11.02
C ASN A 19 -28.41 29.75 12.18
N HIS A 20 -27.18 29.51 12.61
CA HIS A 20 -26.83 28.55 13.65
C HIS A 20 -25.56 29.04 14.38
N GLU A 21 -25.36 28.51 15.58
CA GLU A 21 -24.18 28.80 16.38
C GLU A 21 -22.95 28.13 15.76
N LEU A 22 -21.87 28.90 15.62
CA LEU A 22 -20.57 28.39 15.21
C LEU A 22 -19.79 28.02 16.46
N SER A 23 -19.43 26.74 16.61
CA SER A 23 -18.50 26.31 17.63
C SER A 23 -17.15 25.93 17.00
N PRO A 24 -16.09 26.73 17.23
CA PRO A 24 -14.74 26.38 16.80
C PRO A 24 -14.31 25.01 17.33
N THR A 25 -14.73 24.65 18.54
CA THR A 25 -14.43 23.35 19.16
C THR A 25 -15.09 22.21 18.40
N GLU A 26 -16.34 22.35 17.99
CA GLU A 26 -17.06 21.30 17.24
C GLU A 26 -16.46 21.07 15.84
N SER A 27 -15.72 22.05 15.31
CA SER A 27 -15.12 21.93 13.98
C SER A 27 -14.14 20.76 13.87
N ARG A 28 -13.56 20.29 14.98
CA ARG A 28 -12.66 19.11 15.02
C ARG A 28 -13.36 17.81 14.59
N TYR A 29 -14.68 17.76 14.67
CA TYR A 29 -15.46 16.58 14.27
C TYR A 29 -15.61 16.47 12.76
N PHE A 30 -15.37 17.54 12.00
CA PHE A 30 -15.40 17.50 10.55
C PHE A 30 -14.26 16.67 9.98
N ARG A 31 -14.58 15.81 9.01
CA ARG A 31 -13.63 14.90 8.37
C ARG A 31 -12.42 15.62 7.74
N CYS A 32 -12.58 16.86 7.27
CA CYS A 32 -11.48 17.66 6.72
C CYS A 32 -10.48 18.13 7.79
N ASN A 33 -10.92 18.27 9.04
CA ASN A 33 -10.11 18.72 10.17
C ASN A 33 -9.48 17.52 10.92
N LYS A 34 -10.07 16.33 10.78
CA LYS A 34 -9.53 15.07 11.31
C LYS A 34 -8.29 14.63 10.54
N ASN A 35 -7.11 14.96 11.06
CA ASN A 35 -5.84 14.55 10.49
C ASN A 35 -4.95 13.87 11.53
N LEU A 36 -4.56 12.63 11.23
CA LEU A 36 -3.50 11.94 11.95
C LEU A 36 -2.15 12.50 11.48
N ASP A 37 -1.40 13.10 12.40
CA ASP A 37 -0.06 13.59 12.12
C ASP A 37 0.90 12.41 11.78
N PRO A 38 2.01 12.67 11.06
CA PRO A 38 2.93 11.61 10.65
C PRO A 38 3.54 10.82 11.81
N HIS A 39 3.80 11.47 12.95
CA HIS A 39 4.35 10.80 14.13
C HIS A 39 3.32 9.86 14.76
N THR A 40 2.06 10.29 14.90
CA THR A 40 0.97 9.40 15.32
C THR A 40 0.80 8.22 14.38
N LYS A 41 0.79 8.44 13.06
CA LYS A 41 0.71 7.36 12.05
C LYS A 41 1.81 6.32 12.26
N ARG A 42 3.06 6.76 12.39
CA ARG A 42 4.21 5.88 12.63
C ARG A 42 4.07 5.07 13.91
N ARG A 43 3.64 5.70 15.01
CA ARG A 43 3.38 5.01 16.28
C ARG A 43 2.29 3.95 16.15
N LEU A 44 1.20 4.26 15.45
CA LEU A 44 0.12 3.32 15.18
C LEU A 44 0.60 2.13 14.35
N ASP A 45 1.44 2.36 13.35
CA ASP A 45 2.01 1.30 12.52
C ASP A 45 2.91 0.35 13.31
N ILE A 46 3.79 0.87 14.17
CA ILE A 46 4.69 0.07 15.00
C ILE A 46 3.89 -0.78 15.99
N ASN A 47 2.89 -0.18 16.64
CA ASN A 47 2.07 -0.88 17.63
C ASN A 47 1.17 -1.95 16.97
N ASP A 48 0.68 -1.71 15.75
CA ASP A 48 -0.04 -2.71 14.96
C ASP A 48 0.86 -3.88 14.55
N GLN A 49 2.12 -3.61 14.17
CA GLN A 49 3.09 -4.66 13.86
C GLN A 49 3.49 -5.50 15.08
N ALA A 50 3.49 -4.90 16.27
CA ALA A 50 3.78 -5.57 17.52
C ALA A 50 2.55 -6.27 18.14
N ASP A 51 1.42 -6.31 17.42
CA ASP A 51 0.13 -6.85 17.90
C ASP A 51 -0.32 -6.28 19.26
N ILE A 52 0.09 -5.04 19.57
CA ILE A 52 -0.32 -4.35 20.79
C ILE A 52 -1.81 -4.03 20.67
N ASN A 53 -2.57 -4.46 21.68
CA ASN A 53 -4.01 -4.23 21.70
C ASN A 53 -4.33 -2.74 21.49
N VAL A 54 -5.12 -2.49 20.44
CA VAL A 54 -5.53 -1.18 19.95
C VAL A 54 -6.26 -0.33 20.99
N SER A 55 -6.99 -0.93 21.92
CA SER A 55 -7.64 -0.21 23.03
C SER A 55 -6.63 0.33 24.05
N ARG A 56 -5.56 -0.42 24.31
CA ARG A 56 -4.49 -0.06 25.25
C ARG A 56 -3.60 1.04 24.68
N ASN A 57 -3.37 1.02 23.37
CA ASN A 57 -2.63 2.05 22.64
C ASN A 57 -3.36 3.41 22.66
N PHE A 58 -4.66 3.43 22.35
CA PHE A 58 -5.42 4.68 22.34
C PHE A 58 -5.49 5.33 23.73
N ARG A 59 -5.73 4.55 24.79
CA ARG A 59 -5.72 5.07 26.16
C ARG A 59 -4.35 5.70 26.52
N SER A 60 -3.24 5.12 26.08
CA SER A 60 -1.92 5.72 26.31
C SER A 60 -1.76 7.08 25.64
N MET A 61 -2.32 7.26 24.43
CA MET A 61 -2.27 8.53 23.71
C MET A 61 -3.14 9.60 24.37
N VAL A 62 -4.30 9.20 24.89
CA VAL A 62 -5.19 10.11 25.65
C VAL A 62 -4.50 10.60 26.92
N VAL A 63 -3.84 9.70 27.66
CA VAL A 63 -3.09 10.06 28.86
C VAL A 63 -1.96 11.04 28.55
N GLU A 64 -1.22 10.82 27.46
CA GLU A 64 -0.15 11.72 27.00
C GLU A 64 -0.69 13.10 26.57
N ALA A 65 -1.88 13.14 25.96
CA ALA A 65 -2.57 14.37 25.60
C ALA A 65 -3.32 15.02 26.77
N ASN A 66 -3.18 14.50 28.00
CA ASN A 66 -3.94 14.82 29.22
C ASN A 66 -5.46 14.58 29.14
N GLU A 67 -6.11 14.73 27.98
CA GLU A 67 -7.56 14.59 27.81
C GLU A 67 -7.91 14.10 26.40
N TYR A 68 -9.13 13.58 26.24
CA TYR A 68 -9.68 13.18 24.94
C TYR A 68 -9.85 14.36 23.98
N ASP A 69 -10.11 15.55 24.52
CA ASP A 69 -10.38 16.73 23.71
C ASP A 69 -9.13 17.35 23.08
N ASN A 70 -7.96 17.03 23.63
CA ASN A 70 -6.67 17.48 23.13
C ASN A 70 -6.18 16.65 21.93
N LEU A 71 -6.83 15.54 21.61
CA LEU A 71 -6.54 14.78 20.40
C LEU A 71 -7.26 15.39 19.19
N THR A 72 -6.52 15.49 18.09
CA THR A 72 -7.03 15.95 16.79
C THR A 72 -7.79 14.86 16.02
N PHE A 73 -7.93 13.67 16.61
CA PHE A 73 -8.53 12.49 15.99
C PHE A 73 -9.22 11.62 17.03
N GLU A 74 -10.20 10.83 16.59
CA GLU A 74 -10.93 9.91 17.45
C GLU A 74 -10.41 8.48 17.36
N GLU A 75 -10.86 7.63 18.29
CA GLU A 75 -10.60 6.19 18.25
C GLU A 75 -11.05 5.55 16.92
N LYS A 76 -12.14 6.07 16.34
CA LYS A 76 -12.66 5.63 15.04
C LYS A 76 -11.69 5.93 13.90
N ASP A 77 -11.04 7.09 13.91
CA ASP A 77 -10.09 7.50 12.87
C ASP A 77 -8.85 6.62 12.91
N ARG A 78 -8.35 6.31 14.11
CA ARG A 78 -7.28 5.33 14.33
C ARG A 78 -7.67 3.95 13.78
N ARG A 79 -8.88 3.47 14.07
CA ARG A 79 -9.38 2.17 13.59
C ARG A 79 -9.40 2.12 12.06
N ASN A 80 -9.94 3.16 11.45
CA ASN A 80 -9.97 3.32 9.99
C ASN A 80 -8.58 3.33 9.37
N TYR A 81 -7.61 4.01 10.01
CA TYR A 81 -6.24 4.06 9.53
C TYR A 81 -5.56 2.68 9.56
N ILE A 82 -5.64 1.96 10.68
CA ILE A 82 -5.08 0.61 10.80
C ILE A 82 -5.70 -0.34 9.78
N ASP A 83 -7.02 -0.32 9.64
CA ASP A 83 -7.72 -1.15 8.64
C ASP A 83 -7.26 -0.85 7.21
N LYS A 84 -7.07 0.44 6.89
CA LYS A 84 -6.54 0.88 5.59
C LYS A 84 -5.13 0.33 5.37
N VAL A 85 -4.23 0.47 6.36
CA VAL A 85 -2.85 -0.01 6.27
C VAL A 85 -2.82 -1.53 6.09
N ARG A 86 -3.59 -2.28 6.86
CA ARG A 86 -3.70 -3.75 6.74
C ARG A 86 -4.17 -4.17 5.36
N ARG A 87 -5.20 -3.52 4.81
CA ARG A 87 -5.69 -3.79 3.44
C ARG A 87 -4.62 -3.52 2.38
N LEU A 88 -3.88 -2.42 2.51
CA LEU A 88 -2.78 -2.10 1.59
C LEU A 88 -1.67 -3.15 1.66
N ARG A 89 -1.25 -3.55 2.86
CA ARG A 89 -0.26 -4.62 3.06
C ARG A 89 -0.72 -5.94 2.43
N LEU A 90 -1.98 -6.33 2.62
CA LEU A 90 -2.54 -7.53 1.98
C LEU A 90 -2.56 -7.45 0.46
N GLY A 91 -2.89 -6.29 -0.11
CA GLY A 91 -2.84 -6.06 -1.56
C GLY A 91 -1.42 -6.23 -2.12
N ILE A 92 -0.43 -5.63 -1.44
CA ILE A 92 0.99 -5.79 -1.75
C ILE A 92 1.36 -7.27 -1.68
N VAL A 93 1.13 -7.96 -0.57
CA VAL A 93 1.48 -9.39 -0.42
C VAL A 93 0.85 -10.25 -1.54
N LYS A 94 -0.40 -9.98 -1.95
CA LYS A 94 -1.04 -10.67 -3.08
C LYS A 94 -0.30 -10.43 -4.40
N VAL A 95 0.01 -9.17 -4.72
CA VAL A 95 0.74 -8.81 -5.95
C VAL A 95 2.13 -9.44 -5.96
N TRP A 96 2.85 -9.39 -4.84
CA TRP A 96 4.17 -9.96 -4.71
C TRP A 96 4.15 -11.48 -4.82
N LYS A 97 3.16 -12.15 -4.21
CA LYS A 97 2.93 -13.59 -4.37
C LYS A 97 2.64 -13.97 -5.82
N LEU A 98 1.77 -13.24 -6.51
CA LEU A 98 1.48 -13.49 -7.93
C LEU A 98 2.73 -13.33 -8.80
N ARG A 99 3.53 -12.28 -8.56
CA ARG A 99 4.78 -12.03 -9.29
C ARG A 99 5.81 -13.12 -9.03
N LEU A 100 6.01 -13.52 -7.77
CA LEU A 100 6.92 -14.61 -7.39
C LEU A 100 6.50 -15.94 -8.05
N CYS A 101 5.21 -16.27 -7.99
CA CYS A 101 4.67 -17.47 -8.67
C CYS A 101 4.89 -17.43 -10.18
N SER A 102 4.76 -16.26 -10.82
CA SER A 102 5.02 -16.11 -12.25
C SER A 102 6.51 -16.34 -12.57
N VAL A 103 7.41 -15.78 -11.78
CA VAL A 103 8.86 -15.94 -11.97
C VAL A 103 9.26 -17.41 -11.80
N PHE A 104 8.74 -18.08 -10.77
CA PHE A 104 9.01 -19.50 -10.55
C PHE A 104 8.52 -20.38 -11.70
N LYS A 105 7.31 -20.13 -12.21
CA LYS A 105 6.77 -20.84 -13.38
C LYS A 105 7.62 -20.62 -14.63
N ASN A 106 8.03 -19.38 -14.89
CA ASN A 106 8.88 -19.07 -16.05
C ASN A 106 10.24 -19.75 -15.97
N LEU A 107 10.89 -19.74 -14.80
CA LEU A 107 12.15 -20.43 -14.58
C LEU A 107 12.02 -21.95 -14.76
N SER A 108 10.91 -22.54 -14.32
CA SER A 108 10.66 -23.98 -14.51
C SER A 108 10.45 -24.35 -15.98
N LEU A 109 9.81 -23.49 -16.76
CA LEU A 109 9.62 -23.70 -18.20
C LEU A 109 10.92 -23.52 -18.98
N GLU A 110 11.75 -22.55 -18.60
CA GLU A 110 13.08 -22.38 -19.18
C GLU A 110 13.96 -23.61 -18.91
N MET A 111 14.01 -24.11 -17.68
CA MET A 111 14.76 -25.34 -17.37
C MET A 111 14.24 -26.54 -18.16
N ALA A 112 12.92 -26.76 -18.21
CA ALA A 112 12.34 -27.83 -19.02
C ALA A 112 12.69 -27.68 -20.52
N SER A 113 12.74 -26.44 -21.03
CA SER A 113 13.13 -26.17 -22.41
C SER A 113 14.62 -26.43 -22.68
N CYS A 114 15.50 -26.23 -21.70
CA CYS A 114 16.92 -26.57 -21.79
C CYS A 114 17.11 -28.09 -21.86
N TYR A 115 16.45 -28.85 -20.98
CA TYR A 115 16.52 -30.32 -20.99
C TYR A 115 16.04 -30.92 -22.32
N LEU A 116 14.90 -30.47 -22.84
CA LEU A 116 14.39 -30.95 -24.13
C LEU A 116 15.30 -30.58 -25.31
N ARG A 117 16.04 -29.47 -25.21
CA ARG A 117 16.98 -29.04 -26.24
C ARG A 117 18.25 -29.90 -26.22
N GLU A 118 18.77 -30.22 -25.04
CA GLU A 118 19.90 -31.14 -24.86
C GLU A 118 19.57 -32.55 -25.39
N GLU A 119 18.38 -33.09 -25.13
CA GLU A 119 17.94 -34.38 -25.68
C GLU A 119 17.84 -34.37 -27.21
N GLN A 120 17.33 -33.28 -27.81
CA GLN A 120 17.28 -33.14 -29.26
C GLN A 120 18.68 -33.03 -29.88
N ASP A 121 19.63 -32.37 -29.22
CA ASP A 121 20.99 -32.22 -29.73
C ASP A 121 21.80 -33.52 -29.60
N LEU A 122 21.59 -34.30 -28.53
CA LEU A 122 22.14 -35.66 -28.38
C LEU A 122 21.61 -36.61 -29.46
N SER A 123 20.30 -36.60 -29.72
CA SER A 123 19.70 -37.46 -30.77
C SER A 123 20.18 -37.10 -32.18
N LYS A 124 20.41 -35.81 -32.47
CA LYS A 124 20.98 -35.36 -33.75
C LYS A 124 22.44 -35.78 -33.90
N HIS A 125 23.22 -35.78 -32.81
CA HIS A 125 24.61 -36.21 -32.82
C HIS A 125 24.72 -37.73 -33.08
N GLU A 126 23.88 -38.55 -32.45
CA GLU A 126 23.83 -40.00 -32.69
C GLU A 126 23.40 -40.34 -34.12
N VAL A 127 22.37 -39.67 -34.64
CA VAL A 127 21.93 -39.83 -36.04
C VAL A 127 23.01 -39.37 -37.03
N GLY A 128 23.77 -38.33 -36.70
CA GLY A 128 24.90 -37.83 -37.49
C GLY A 128 26.06 -38.83 -37.57
N GLN A 129 26.41 -39.49 -36.46
CA GLN A 129 27.42 -40.55 -36.42
C GLN A 129 26.98 -41.79 -37.22
N PHE A 130 25.70 -42.19 -37.12
CA PHE A 130 25.17 -43.35 -37.86
C PHE A 130 25.18 -43.16 -39.38
N ARG A 131 24.95 -41.92 -39.85
CA ARG A 131 25.05 -41.57 -41.28
C ARG A 131 26.48 -41.57 -41.82
N GLN A 132 27.48 -41.24 -41.00
CA GLN A 132 28.89 -41.28 -41.42
C GLN A 132 29.45 -42.72 -41.48
N SER A 133 28.99 -43.61 -40.61
CA SER A 133 29.38 -45.03 -40.65
C SER A 133 28.77 -45.82 -41.81
N SER A 134 27.68 -45.33 -42.41
CA SER A 134 26.99 -45.99 -43.54
C SER A 134 27.46 -45.52 -44.92
N SER A 135 28.30 -44.49 -45.01
CA SER A 135 28.89 -43.98 -46.27
C SER A 135 30.31 -44.52 -46.56
N LEU A 136 30.84 -45.39 -45.71
CA LEU A 136 32.18 -46.01 -45.84
C LEU A 136 32.11 -47.52 -46.14
N GLY A 137 30.93 -48.05 -46.49
CA GLY A 137 30.72 -49.43 -46.93
C GLY A 137 30.64 -49.55 -48.44
#